data_AF-A0A285ZAM3-F1
#
_entry.id   AF-A0A285ZAM3-F1
#
_cell.length_a   1.000
_cell.length_b   1.000
_cell.length_c   1.000
_cell.angle_alpha   90.00
_cell.angle_beta   90.00
_cell.angle_gamma   90.00
#
_symmetry.space_group_name_H-M   'P 1'
#
loop_
_entity.id
_entity.type
_entity.pdbx_description
1 polymer ?
#
loop_
_entity_poly.entity_id
_entity_poly.type
_entity_poly.pdbx_seq_one_letter_code
_entity_poly.pdbx_strand_id
1 'polypeptide(L)'
;MASLEDIAKDAQIRGLHGDEVVKGTSVDKAGDSAVRVGYQKCAGGHGDQILLRSDEPRLELAQAGKALAVDAPASEFKLALKACCIQLAHLFDPMIAEHTKNEIFSRYNPGEKYILANLLVDGR
;
A
#
# COMPACT_ATOMS: atom_id res chain seq x y z
N MET A 1 -14.08 -16.51 -0.48
CA MET A 1 -14.91 -16.70 0.73
C MET A 1 -13.98 -16.74 1.92
N ALA A 2 -14.16 -15.82 2.86
CA ALA A 2 -13.36 -15.75 4.07
C ALA A 2 -14.06 -16.56 5.18
N SER A 3 -13.35 -17.50 5.80
CA SER A 3 -13.84 -18.18 7.01
C SER A 3 -13.64 -17.25 8.21
N LEU A 4 -14.57 -17.25 9.18
CA LEU A 4 -14.42 -16.47 10.43
C LEU A 4 -13.14 -16.80 11.21
N GLU A 5 -12.55 -17.96 10.95
CA GLU A 5 -11.30 -18.46 11.53
C GLU A 5 -10.05 -17.74 10.98
N ASP A 6 -10.14 -17.20 9.76
CA ASP A 6 -9.05 -16.52 9.05
C ASP A 6 -9.02 -15.01 9.34
N ILE A 7 -10.02 -14.48 10.05
CA ILE A 7 -10.09 -13.08 10.44
C ILE A 7 -9.05 -12.79 11.53
N ALA A 8 -7.87 -12.39 11.08
CA ALA A 8 -6.79 -11.92 11.94
C ALA A 8 -6.93 -10.42 12.29
N LYS A 9 -6.33 -10.04 13.41
CA LYS A 9 -6.12 -8.63 13.76
C LYS A 9 -5.30 -7.96 12.64
N ASP A 10 -5.68 -6.75 12.24
CA ASP A 10 -5.16 -5.99 11.10
C ASP A 10 -5.58 -6.45 9.68
N ALA A 11 -6.44 -7.46 9.54
CA ALA A 11 -6.96 -7.86 8.24
C ALA A 11 -7.85 -6.76 7.61
N GLN A 12 -7.75 -6.59 6.28
CA GLN A 12 -8.67 -5.76 5.52
C GLN A 12 -9.86 -6.59 5.08
N ILE A 13 -11.05 -6.13 5.43
CA ILE A 13 -12.29 -6.88 5.25
C ILE A 13 -13.29 -5.96 4.55
N ARG A 14 -13.89 -6.45 3.47
CA ARG A 14 -14.96 -5.80 2.73
C ARG A 14 -16.28 -6.46 3.11
N GLY A 15 -17.37 -5.68 3.16
CA GLY A 15 -18.69 -6.21 3.52
C GLY A 15 -19.11 -5.98 4.97
N LEU A 16 -18.21 -5.48 5.84
CA LEU A 16 -18.55 -5.14 7.24
C LEU A 16 -19.50 -3.95 7.33
N HIS A 17 -19.21 -2.90 6.58
CA HIS A 17 -20.05 -1.70 6.53
C HIS A 17 -20.35 -1.33 5.07
N GLY A 18 -21.34 -2.00 4.49
CA GLY A 18 -21.64 -1.86 3.07
C GLY A 18 -20.52 -2.44 2.19
N ASP A 19 -20.20 -1.75 1.09
CA ASP A 19 -19.19 -2.20 0.12
C ASP A 19 -17.76 -1.67 0.42
N GLU A 20 -17.58 -0.96 1.53
CA GLU A 20 -16.29 -0.35 1.92
C GLU A 20 -15.31 -1.38 2.50
N VAL A 21 -14.02 -1.23 2.17
CA VAL A 21 -12.92 -1.98 2.79
C VAL A 21 -12.56 -1.31 4.12
N VAL A 22 -12.72 -2.04 5.22
CA VAL A 22 -12.37 -1.58 6.56
C VAL A 22 -11.24 -2.42 7.13
N LYS A 23 -10.48 -1.85 8.06
CA LYS A 23 -9.37 -2.54 8.72
C LYS A 23 -9.83 -3.07 10.08
N GLY A 24 -9.67 -4.37 10.33
CA GLY A 24 -9.97 -4.97 11.63
C GLY A 24 -8.93 -4.58 12.69
N THR A 25 -9.32 -3.82 13.71
CA THR A 25 -8.43 -3.39 14.80
C THR A 25 -8.46 -4.35 15.99
N SER A 26 -9.62 -4.96 16.25
CA SER A 26 -9.82 -5.92 17.34
C SER A 26 -10.70 -7.07 16.90
N VAL A 27 -10.39 -8.28 17.34
CA VAL A 27 -11.16 -9.49 17.06
C VAL A 27 -11.34 -10.22 18.39
N ASP A 28 -12.57 -10.22 18.90
CA ASP A 28 -12.97 -10.87 20.14
C ASP A 28 -13.95 -12.01 19.80
N LYS A 29 -13.53 -13.26 20.03
CA LYS A 29 -14.38 -14.43 19.78
C LYS A 29 -15.42 -14.55 20.89
N ALA A 30 -16.66 -14.20 20.59
CA ALA A 30 -17.80 -14.31 21.51
C ALA A 30 -18.50 -15.67 21.33
N GLY A 31 -17.77 -16.76 21.57
CA GLY A 31 -18.26 -18.14 21.46
C GLY A 31 -17.97 -18.85 20.13
N ASP A 32 -18.60 -20.01 19.92
CA ASP A 32 -18.30 -20.94 18.81
C ASP A 32 -18.83 -20.48 17.44
N SER A 33 -19.79 -19.54 17.44
CA SER A 33 -20.49 -19.09 16.22
C SER A 33 -20.62 -17.57 16.07
N ALA A 34 -19.97 -16.80 16.94
CA ALA A 34 -20.00 -15.34 16.89
C ALA A 34 -18.63 -14.73 17.17
N VAL A 35 -18.25 -13.75 16.36
CA VAL A 35 -16.99 -12.99 16.49
C VAL A 35 -17.34 -11.52 16.51
N ARG A 36 -16.94 -10.81 17.56
CA ARG A 36 -16.99 -9.36 17.63
C ARG A 36 -15.75 -8.81 16.96
N VAL A 37 -15.92 -8.00 15.92
CA VAL A 37 -14.83 -7.34 15.20
C VAL A 37 -14.97 -5.84 15.36
N GLY A 38 -14.00 -5.24 16.03
CA GLY A 38 -13.80 -3.79 16.03
C GLY A 38 -13.04 -3.41 14.77
N TYR A 39 -13.59 -2.51 13.95
CA TYR A 39 -13.00 -2.09 12.69
C TYR A 39 -12.81 -0.58 12.61
N GLN A 40 -11.83 -0.18 11.82
CA GLN A 40 -11.53 1.21 11.47
C GLN A 40 -11.72 1.42 9.97
N LYS A 41 -12.55 2.40 9.61
CA LYS A 41 -12.79 2.86 8.25
C LYS A 41 -11.58 3.62 7.72
N CYS A 42 -11.37 3.56 6.41
CA CYS A 42 -10.32 4.36 5.76
C CYS A 42 -10.57 5.87 5.92
N ALA A 43 -11.84 6.28 6.03
CA ALA A 43 -12.26 7.65 6.28
C ALA A 43 -12.09 8.13 7.74
N GLY A 44 -11.47 7.34 8.62
CA GLY A 44 -11.12 7.74 9.99
C GLY A 44 -12.18 7.43 11.07
N GLY A 45 -13.25 6.72 10.74
CA GLY A 45 -14.25 6.26 11.71
C GLY A 45 -13.91 4.91 12.33
N HIS A 46 -14.27 4.68 13.60
CA HIS A 46 -14.15 3.38 14.26
C HIS A 46 -15.55 2.84 14.62
N GLY A 47 -15.73 1.52 14.55
CA GLY A 47 -16.99 0.86 14.89
C GLY A 47 -16.74 -0.53 15.47
N ASP A 48 -17.76 -1.08 16.12
CA ASP A 48 -17.78 -2.46 16.60
C ASP A 48 -18.98 -3.17 16.02
N GLN A 49 -18.79 -4.40 15.53
CA GLN A 49 -19.86 -5.21 14.98
C GLN A 49 -19.68 -6.67 15.34
N ILE A 50 -20.80 -7.32 15.62
CA ILE A 50 -20.85 -8.75 15.89
C ILE A 50 -21.15 -9.45 14.57
N LEU A 51 -20.28 -10.37 14.18
CA LEU A 51 -20.40 -11.21 12.99
C LEU A 51 -20.79 -12.62 13.42
N LEU A 52 -21.74 -13.20 12.69
CA LEU A 52 -22.17 -14.58 12.85
C LEU A 52 -21.75 -15.41 11.65
N ARG A 53 -21.74 -16.75 11.77
CA ARG A 53 -21.49 -17.65 10.63
C ARG A 53 -22.41 -17.40 9.43
N SER A 54 -23.63 -16.93 9.66
CA SER A 54 -24.56 -16.57 8.58
C SER A 54 -24.12 -15.36 7.74
N ASP A 55 -23.20 -14.53 8.25
CA ASP A 55 -22.67 -13.34 7.58
C ASP A 55 -21.35 -13.62 6.84
N GLU A 56 -20.75 -14.81 6.98
CA GLU A 56 -19.60 -15.27 6.19
C GLU A 56 -19.73 -15.08 4.66
N PRO A 57 -20.87 -15.35 4.01
CA PRO A 57 -20.97 -15.18 2.55
C PRO A 57 -20.93 -13.71 2.10
N ARG A 58 -21.11 -12.74 3.01
CA ARG A 58 -21.00 -11.31 2.71
C ARG A 58 -19.61 -10.76 2.97
N LEU A 59 -18.77 -11.50 3.69
CA LEU A 59 -17.44 -11.06 4.09
C LEU A 59 -16.43 -11.52 3.04
N GLU A 60 -15.80 -10.54 2.41
CA GLU A 60 -14.66 -10.76 1.53
C GLU A 60 -13.41 -10.23 2.21
N LEU A 61 -12.43 -11.11 2.45
CA LEU A 61 -11.08 -10.67 2.80
C LEU A 61 -10.53 -9.92 1.60
N ALA A 62 -10.48 -8.60 1.71
CA ALA A 62 -9.72 -7.78 0.78
C ALA A 62 -8.26 -8.10 1.07
N GLN A 63 -7.67 -8.95 0.24
CA GLN A 63 -6.26 -9.30 0.38
C GLN A 63 -5.51 -7.98 0.40
N ALA A 64 -4.82 -7.71 1.51
CA ALA A 64 -3.95 -6.55 1.65
C ALA A 64 -2.85 -6.71 0.62
N GLY A 65 -3.12 -6.30 -0.62
CA GLY A 65 -2.12 -6.00 -1.62
C GLY A 65 -1.26 -4.97 -0.93
N LYS A 66 -0.11 -5.44 -0.43
CA LYS A 66 0.89 -4.65 0.27
C LYS A 66 1.09 -3.43 -0.62
N ALA A 67 0.57 -2.27 -0.20
CA ALA A 67 0.43 -1.12 -1.09
C ALA A 67 1.79 -0.66 -1.66
N LEU A 68 2.89 -1.10 -1.03
CA LEU A 68 4.26 -1.07 -1.53
C LEU A 68 4.94 -2.45 -1.44
N ALA A 69 4.39 -3.48 -2.07
CA ALA A 69 5.21 -4.63 -2.49
C ALA A 69 5.95 -4.22 -3.76
N VAL A 70 7.19 -3.74 -3.61
CA VAL A 70 8.08 -3.60 -4.75
C VAL A 70 8.74 -4.95 -5.00
N ASP A 71 8.19 -5.71 -5.94
CA ASP A 71 8.75 -6.97 -6.44
C ASP A 71 9.76 -6.69 -7.57
N ALA A 72 10.73 -5.82 -7.31
CA ALA A 72 11.77 -5.44 -8.27
C ALA A 72 13.16 -5.74 -7.71
N PRO A 73 14.13 -6.14 -8.55
CA PRO A 73 15.50 -6.37 -8.10
C PRO A 73 16.08 -5.07 -7.49
N ALA A 74 16.88 -5.23 -6.43
CA ALA A 74 17.38 -4.11 -5.62
C ALA A 74 18.10 -3.01 -6.42
N SER A 75 18.73 -3.38 -7.54
CA SER A 75 19.41 -2.44 -8.44
C SER A 75 18.44 -1.48 -9.15
N GLU A 76 17.29 -1.99 -9.59
CA GLU A 76 16.25 -1.19 -10.27
C GLU A 76 15.50 -0.31 -9.27
N PHE A 77 15.24 -0.83 -8.07
CA PHE A 77 14.63 -0.03 -6.99
C PHE A 77 15.51 1.17 -6.60
N LYS A 78 16.83 0.98 -6.48
CA LYS A 78 17.78 2.08 -6.20
C LYS A 78 17.78 3.14 -7.30
N LEU A 79 17.58 2.72 -8.55
CA LEU A 79 17.54 3.62 -9.69
C LEU A 79 16.23 4.43 -9.71
N ALA A 80 15.10 3.76 -9.48
CA ALA A 80 13.78 4.38 -9.37
C ALA A 80 13.70 5.39 -8.21
N LEU A 81 14.25 5.06 -7.04
CA LEU A 81 14.29 5.98 -5.90
C LEU A 81 15.07 7.26 -6.23
N LYS A 82 16.18 7.13 -6.97
CA LYS A 82 16.98 8.28 -7.39
C LYS A 82 16.25 9.16 -8.40
N ALA A 83 15.55 8.56 -9.37
CA ALA A 83 14.71 9.30 -10.30
C ALA A 83 13.62 10.08 -9.54
N CYS A 84 12.94 9.42 -8.58
CA CYS A 84 11.94 10.05 -7.72
C CYS A 84 12.52 11.22 -6.90
N CYS A 85 13.71 11.06 -6.30
CA CYS A 85 14.38 12.16 -5.60
C CYS A 85 14.71 13.34 -6.53
N ILE A 86 15.17 13.09 -7.76
CA ILE A 86 15.45 14.17 -8.73
C ILE A 86 14.16 14.87 -9.14
N GLN A 87 13.06 14.14 -9.33
CA GLN A 87 11.75 14.74 -9.58
C GLN A 87 11.33 15.61 -8.39
N LEU A 88 11.29 15.07 -7.18
CA LEU A 88 10.86 15.85 -6.02
C LEU A 88 11.80 17.03 -5.68
N ALA A 89 13.07 16.99 -6.08
CA ALA A 89 14.00 18.12 -5.89
C ALA A 89 13.52 19.41 -6.56
N HIS A 90 12.74 19.33 -7.66
CA HIS A 90 12.19 20.52 -8.31
C HIS A 90 11.20 21.30 -7.43
N LEU A 91 10.64 20.67 -6.38
CA LEU A 91 9.72 21.32 -5.42
C LEU A 91 10.47 22.21 -4.42
N PHE A 92 11.77 21.95 -4.21
CA PHE A 92 12.58 22.64 -3.19
C PHE A 92 13.48 23.71 -3.80
N ASP A 93 14.20 23.38 -4.88
CA ASP A 93 14.98 24.37 -5.64
C ASP A 93 15.26 23.82 -7.07
N PRO A 94 14.71 24.44 -8.13
CA PRO A 94 14.90 23.98 -9.50
C PRO A 94 16.37 24.00 -9.96
N MET A 95 17.19 24.91 -9.42
CA MET A 95 18.60 25.06 -9.78
C MET A 95 19.45 23.94 -9.17
N ILE A 96 19.13 23.52 -7.94
CA ILE A 96 19.74 22.35 -7.29
C ILE A 96 19.35 21.05 -8.00
N ALA A 97 18.12 20.94 -8.52
CA ALA A 97 17.66 19.74 -9.23
C ALA A 97 18.48 19.46 -10.49
N GLU A 98 18.82 20.47 -11.29
CA GLU A 98 19.66 20.32 -12.48
C GLU A 98 21.10 19.94 -12.13
N HIS A 99 21.68 20.58 -11.13
CA HIS A 99 23.05 20.30 -10.69
C HIS A 99 23.18 18.87 -10.14
N THR A 100 22.22 18.46 -9.31
CA THR A 100 22.15 17.11 -8.73
C THR A 100 21.91 16.06 -9.83
N LYS A 101 21.09 16.36 -10.83
CA LYS A 101 20.87 15.48 -11.98
C LYS A 101 22.18 15.23 -12.73
N ASN A 102 22.94 16.26 -13.05
CA ASN A 102 24.20 16.11 -13.79
C ASN A 102 25.24 15.28 -12.99
N GLU A 103 25.40 15.58 -11.70
CA GLU A 103 26.28 14.83 -10.79
C GLU A 103 25.88 13.34 -10.68
N ILE A 104 24.58 13.05 -10.55
CA ILE A 104 24.10 11.67 -10.47
C ILE A 104 24.29 10.96 -11.80
N PHE A 105 23.90 11.56 -12.93
CA PHE A 105 24.02 10.97 -14.27
C PHE A 105 25.47 10.70 -14.67
N SER A 106 26.44 11.45 -14.16
CA SER A 106 27.86 11.23 -14.44
C SER A 106 28.39 9.90 -13.88
N ARG A 107 27.81 9.41 -12.76
CA ARG A 107 28.28 8.19 -12.05
C ARG A 107 27.77 6.86 -12.60
N TYR A 108 26.99 6.86 -13.69
CA TYR A 108 26.28 5.68 -14.20
C TYR A 108 26.76 5.22 -15.58
N ASN A 109 26.58 3.93 -15.88
CA ASN A 109 26.86 3.39 -17.21
C ASN A 109 25.78 3.81 -18.23
N PRO A 110 26.08 3.81 -19.54
CA PRO A 110 25.16 4.26 -20.59
C PRO A 110 23.77 3.61 -20.53
N GLY A 111 23.69 2.32 -20.21
CA GLY A 111 22.42 1.60 -20.05
C GLY A 111 21.59 2.07 -18.85
N GLU A 112 22.22 2.36 -17.71
CA GLU A 112 21.54 2.86 -16.52
C GLU A 112 21.08 4.32 -16.69
N LYS A 113 21.83 5.13 -17.47
CA LYS A 113 21.41 6.49 -17.84
C LYS A 113 20.14 6.49 -18.68
N TYR A 114 19.99 5.51 -19.58
CA TYR A 114 18.80 5.36 -20.42
C TYR A 114 17.55 5.04 -19.58
N ILE A 115 17.69 4.13 -18.62
CA ILE A 115 16.60 3.76 -17.69
C ILE A 115 16.21 4.95 -16.80
N LEU A 116 17.21 5.67 -16.24
CA LEU A 116 16.96 6.91 -15.48
C LEU A 116 16.26 7.99 -16.30
N ALA A 117 16.67 8.18 -17.55
CA ALA A 117 16.07 9.17 -18.44
C ALA A 117 14.59 8.85 -18.72
N ASN A 118 14.24 7.59 -18.96
CA ASN A 118 12.85 7.18 -19.17
C ASN A 118 12.01 7.35 -17.90
N LEU A 119 12.50 6.94 -16.73
CA LEU A 119 11.82 7.14 -15.44
C LEU A 119 11.56 8.63 -15.13
N LEU A 120 12.45 9.54 -15.57
CA LEU A 120 12.30 10.98 -15.41
C LEU A 120 11.29 11.61 -16.39
N VAL A 121 11.01 10.95 -17.52
CA VAL A 121 10.08 11.43 -18.56
C VAL A 121 8.66 10.90 -18.33
N ASP A 122 8.50 9.64 -17.88
CA ASP A 122 7.21 8.98 -17.66
C ASP A 122 6.41 9.52 -16.46
N GLY A 123 7.02 10.34 -15.60
CA GLY A 123 6.34 10.97 -14.47
C GLY A 123 5.71 12.34 -14.78
N ARG A 124 5.40 12.65 -16.04
CA ARG A 124 4.66 13.86 -16.46
C ARG A 124 3.21 13.53 -16.81
#